data_AF-A0A3M1ZNB9-F1
#
_entry.id   AF-A0A3M1ZNB9-F1
#
_cell.length_a   1.000
_cell.length_b   1.000
_cell.length_c   1.000
_cell.angle_alpha   90.00
_cell.angle_beta   90.00
_cell.angle_gamma   90.00
#
_symmetry.space_group_name_H-M   'P 1'
#
loop_
_entity.id
_entity.type
_entity.pdbx_description
1 polymer ?
#
loop_
_entity_poly.entity_id
_entity_poly.type
_entity_poly.pdbx_seq_one_letter_code
_entity_poly.pdbx_strand_id
1 'polypeptide(L)'
;MTKIVELAGIGKTEQLDAVALKQRGARVKRPAPLSTNLLSEGEMLLELYRQRFKMLSEFFPEVSDFKQAATIAENALHRGLHTATGIIPTGSFFNPLMQGLGGILVKARLMTKPASRWTAWEQKARTPETATVSEIPQVDCSNMNPSNFNPPTMQEWLQGGGFGSGLPLNAQGYNQWVTQQLDQQTQAYNACQHENKWRKILNEKWMDVAHHPLYEFAENTNSLPASVATKSVLHRNAVGTISDISKINRTLIRTWQENGIIYHNMKEGAGPLTGKESVQGVYEAYQNGISGIPIAALTALIVAIAGALAEAAGLINAIKGQAGQSDAQKFEINTQGWGTPDWTAKPDDWATGAGSGPGAPDAPGTSAGFDFQKNLPLILLGAGGLILLK
;
A
#
# COMPACT_ATOMS: atom_id res chain seq x y z
N MET A 1 26.10 6.79 -2.96
CA MET A 1 25.42 7.77 -2.08
C MET A 1 24.42 8.53 -2.94
N THR A 2 23.14 8.49 -2.57
CA THR A 2 21.98 8.63 -3.46
C THR A 2 21.57 10.07 -3.78
N LYS A 3 20.77 10.24 -4.84
CA LYS A 3 20.12 11.51 -5.22
C LYS A 3 19.38 12.18 -4.06
N ILE A 4 18.87 11.43 -3.08
CA ILE A 4 18.25 11.99 -1.86
C ILE A 4 19.25 12.79 -1.02
N VAL A 5 20.49 12.32 -0.89
CA VAL A 5 21.57 13.04 -0.17
C VAL A 5 22.00 14.28 -0.95
N GLU A 6 22.10 14.17 -2.29
CA GLU A 6 22.39 15.32 -3.16
C GLU A 6 21.26 16.37 -3.15
N LEU A 7 19.99 15.94 -3.17
CA LEU A 7 18.82 16.81 -3.10
C LEU A 7 18.66 17.50 -1.73
N ALA A 8 19.18 16.88 -0.67
CA ALA A 8 19.13 17.44 0.68
C ALA A 8 20.22 18.50 0.94
N GLY A 9 21.08 18.79 -0.04
CA GLY A 9 22.17 19.76 0.12
C GLY A 9 23.22 19.36 1.16
N ILE A 10 23.19 18.09 1.61
CA ILE A 10 24.24 17.52 2.45
C ILE A 10 25.46 17.40 1.54
N GLY A 11 26.36 18.39 1.63
CA GLY A 11 27.51 18.49 0.76
C GLY A 11 28.30 17.18 0.71
N LYS A 12 29.02 16.95 -0.39
CA LYS A 12 29.89 15.79 -0.63
C LYS A 12 30.92 15.50 0.48
N THR A 13 31.08 16.42 1.45
CA THR A 13 32.13 16.48 2.46
C THR A 13 31.89 15.64 3.72
N GLU A 14 30.67 15.16 3.99
CA GLU A 14 30.43 14.29 5.15
C GLU A 14 29.80 12.97 4.71
N GLN A 15 30.65 12.08 4.20
CA GLN A 15 30.27 10.68 4.03
C GLN A 15 30.02 10.09 5.42
N LEU A 16 28.75 9.96 5.80
CA LEU A 16 28.37 9.25 7.01
C LEU A 16 28.85 7.80 6.88
N ASP A 17 29.64 7.35 7.84
CA ASP A 17 29.98 5.93 7.92
C ASP A 17 28.74 5.09 8.29
N ALA A 18 28.86 3.77 8.15
CA ALA A 18 27.75 2.87 8.40
C ALA A 18 27.28 2.87 9.87
N VAL A 19 28.18 3.17 10.81
CA VAL A 19 27.84 3.26 12.24
C VAL A 19 26.95 4.48 12.46
N ALA A 20 27.31 5.63 11.90
CA ALA A 20 26.52 6.85 11.94
C ALA A 20 25.15 6.69 11.26
N LEU A 21 25.09 6.02 10.10
CA LEU A 21 23.83 5.71 9.42
C LEU A 21 22.92 4.82 10.28
N LYS A 22 23.46 3.75 10.88
CA LYS A 22 22.70 2.86 11.75
C LYS A 22 22.22 3.56 13.03
N GLN A 23 23.06 4.41 13.63
CA GLN A 23 22.69 5.21 14.81
C GLN A 23 21.58 6.22 14.49
N ARG A 24 21.63 6.88 13.32
CA ARG A 24 20.55 7.76 12.83
C ARG A 24 19.27 6.97 12.61
N GLY A 25 19.37 5.84 11.92
CA GLY A 25 18.26 4.92 11.69
C GLY A 25 17.57 4.47 12.98
N ALA A 26 18.34 4.14 14.02
CA ALA A 26 17.80 3.72 15.31
C ALA A 26 16.81 4.74 15.91
N ARG A 27 17.00 6.04 15.65
CA ARG A 27 16.14 7.13 16.16
C ARG A 27 14.85 7.34 15.36
N VAL A 28 14.79 6.85 14.12
CA VAL A 28 13.60 7.00 13.27
C VAL A 28 12.47 6.15 13.82
N LYS A 29 11.34 6.80 14.09
CA LYS A 29 10.12 6.16 14.58
C LYS A 29 9.31 5.63 13.41
N ARG A 30 8.68 4.47 13.61
CA ARG A 30 7.66 3.99 12.68
C ARG A 30 6.56 5.04 12.59
N PRO A 31 6.12 5.42 11.38
CA PRO A 31 4.98 6.32 11.21
C PRO A 31 3.74 5.80 11.92
N ALA A 32 2.87 6.73 12.31
CA ALA A 32 1.56 6.36 12.83
C ALA A 32 0.78 5.60 11.75
N PRO A 33 -0.05 4.63 12.15
CA PRO A 33 -0.92 3.94 11.21
C PRO A 33 -1.87 4.88 10.45
N LEU A 34 -2.31 4.47 9.26
CA LEU A 34 -3.15 5.27 8.36
C LEU A 34 -4.64 5.05 8.62
N SER A 35 -5.38 6.15 8.62
CA SER A 35 -6.85 6.19 8.73
C SER A 35 -7.50 6.26 7.35
N THR A 36 -7.34 5.21 6.55
CA THR A 36 -7.67 5.18 5.10
C THR A 36 -9.17 5.31 4.77
N ASN A 37 -10.02 5.46 5.78
CA ASN A 37 -11.47 5.55 5.67
C ASN A 37 -12.00 6.98 5.90
N LEU A 38 -11.24 7.83 6.60
CA LEU A 38 -11.57 9.23 6.80
C LEU A 38 -10.91 10.14 5.76
N LEU A 39 -9.98 9.59 5.00
CA LEU A 39 -9.20 10.33 4.02
C LEU A 39 -9.74 10.08 2.61
N SER A 40 -9.78 11.13 1.81
CA SER A 40 -9.79 10.99 0.35
C SER A 40 -8.49 10.33 -0.14
N GLU A 41 -8.48 9.83 -1.38
CA GLU A 41 -7.27 9.33 -2.04
C GLU A 41 -6.16 10.40 -2.01
N GLY A 42 -6.52 11.68 -2.14
CA GLY A 42 -5.61 12.81 -2.04
C GLY A 42 -5.05 13.03 -0.64
N GLU A 43 -5.90 13.02 0.37
CA GLU A 43 -5.49 13.19 1.76
C GLU A 43 -4.63 12.00 2.21
N MET A 44 -4.94 10.78 1.80
CA MET A 44 -4.09 9.61 2.06
C MET A 44 -2.74 9.72 1.36
N LEU A 45 -2.69 10.18 0.10
CA LEU A 45 -1.44 10.42 -0.60
C LEU A 45 -0.58 11.43 0.16
N LEU A 46 -1.17 12.55 0.57
CA LEU A 46 -0.47 13.61 1.28
C LEU A 46 -0.01 13.16 2.67
N GLU A 47 -0.81 12.38 3.39
CA GLU A 47 -0.43 11.77 4.67
C GLU A 47 0.77 10.84 4.49
N LEU A 48 0.79 9.99 3.48
CA LEU A 48 1.94 9.14 3.17
C LEU A 48 3.21 9.97 2.92
N TYR A 49 3.11 11.08 2.19
CA TYR A 49 4.25 11.98 2.00
C TYR A 49 4.64 12.72 3.28
N ARG A 50 3.69 13.17 4.11
CA ARG A 50 3.97 13.76 5.42
C ARG A 50 4.76 12.80 6.30
N GLN A 51 4.36 11.53 6.35
CA GLN A 51 5.07 10.48 7.07
C GLN A 51 6.50 10.30 6.54
N ARG A 52 6.67 10.27 5.22
CA ARG A 52 8.00 10.21 4.58
C ARG A 52 8.88 11.37 5.03
N PHE A 53 8.41 12.60 4.93
CA PHE A 53 9.18 13.78 5.33
C PHE A 53 9.48 13.79 6.83
N LYS A 54 8.56 13.33 7.66
CA LYS A 54 8.81 13.18 9.10
C LYS A 54 9.96 12.22 9.37
N MET A 55 9.94 11.02 8.78
CA MET A 55 11.05 10.06 8.92
C MET A 55 12.37 10.64 8.43
N LEU A 56 12.37 11.32 7.27
CA LEU A 56 13.56 11.98 6.73
C LEU A 56 14.08 13.09 7.65
N SER A 57 13.19 13.86 8.29
CA SER A 57 13.58 14.91 9.25
C SER A 57 14.15 14.33 10.55
N GLU A 58 13.74 13.12 10.95
CA GLU A 58 14.32 12.41 12.09
C GLU A 58 15.70 11.83 11.75
N PHE A 59 15.88 11.39 10.50
CA PHE A 59 17.14 10.82 10.01
C PHE A 59 18.21 11.89 9.69
N PHE A 60 17.78 13.02 9.11
CA PHE A 60 18.60 14.20 8.79
C PHE A 60 18.07 15.46 9.50
N PRO A 61 18.22 15.57 10.83
CA PRO A 61 17.75 16.73 11.59
C PRO A 61 18.39 18.05 11.14
N GLU A 62 19.56 18.00 10.51
CA GLU A 62 20.28 19.13 9.95
C GLU A 62 19.62 19.72 8.69
N VAL A 63 18.76 18.96 8.01
CA VAL A 63 18.08 19.39 6.77
C VAL A 63 16.69 19.91 7.14
N SER A 64 16.62 21.21 7.45
CA SER A 64 15.38 21.85 7.91
C SER A 64 14.21 21.75 6.90
N ASP A 65 14.50 21.58 5.61
CA ASP A 65 13.49 21.45 4.56
C ASP A 65 12.60 20.22 4.74
N PHE A 66 13.11 19.09 5.26
CA PHE A 66 12.26 17.92 5.51
C PHE A 66 11.24 18.19 6.61
N LYS A 67 11.66 18.90 7.67
CA LYS A 67 10.76 19.32 8.74
C LYS A 67 9.72 20.31 8.20
N GLN A 68 10.15 21.27 7.39
CA GLN A 68 9.24 22.23 6.74
C GLN A 68 8.22 21.53 5.83
N ALA A 69 8.66 20.55 5.02
CA ALA A 69 7.79 19.78 4.14
C ALA A 69 6.74 18.99 4.94
N ALA A 70 7.14 18.35 6.04
CA ALA A 70 6.23 17.66 6.94
C ALA A 70 5.19 18.63 7.53
N THR A 71 5.61 19.81 8.00
CA THR A 71 4.70 20.84 8.54
C THR A 71 3.73 21.38 7.49
N ILE A 72 4.17 21.61 6.25
CA ILE A 72 3.29 22.04 5.16
C ILE A 72 2.23 20.99 4.87
N ALA A 73 2.62 19.72 4.75
CA ALA A 73 1.68 18.63 4.52
C ALA A 73 0.69 18.45 5.67
N GLU A 74 1.15 18.56 6.93
CA GLU A 74 0.31 18.52 8.12
C GLU A 74 -0.71 19.67 8.16
N ASN A 75 -0.26 20.89 7.90
CA ASN A 75 -1.14 22.06 7.84
C ASN A 75 -2.19 21.94 6.73
N ALA A 76 -1.81 21.39 5.58
CA ALA A 76 -2.72 21.16 4.46
C ALA A 76 -3.80 20.13 4.80
N LEU A 77 -3.42 19.03 5.48
CA LEU A 77 -4.38 18.04 5.98
C LEU A 77 -5.31 18.65 7.04
N HIS A 78 -4.75 19.39 8.01
CA HIS A 78 -5.52 19.98 9.11
C HIS A 78 -6.53 21.04 8.63
N ARG A 79 -6.20 21.83 7.60
CA ARG A 79 -7.09 22.86 7.04
C ARG A 79 -8.15 22.30 6.08
N GLY A 80 -8.11 21.02 5.76
CA GLY A 80 -8.93 20.39 4.73
C GLY A 80 -8.34 20.60 3.34
N LEU A 81 -7.74 19.54 2.79
CA LEU A 81 -7.00 19.58 1.52
C LEU A 81 -7.85 20.07 0.33
N HIS A 82 -9.15 19.75 0.35
CA HIS A 82 -10.04 20.04 -0.77
C HIS A 82 -10.74 21.40 -0.68
N THR A 83 -10.91 21.93 0.53
CA THR A 83 -11.69 23.15 0.78
C THR A 83 -10.81 24.37 0.97
N ALA A 84 -9.57 24.22 1.45
CA ALA A 84 -8.73 25.37 1.74
C ALA A 84 -8.25 26.08 0.46
N THR A 85 -8.54 27.38 0.38
CA THR A 85 -7.94 28.31 -0.57
C THR A 85 -6.55 28.71 -0.09
N GLY A 86 -5.56 28.77 -0.98
CA GLY A 86 -4.21 29.23 -0.63
C GLY A 86 -3.32 28.22 0.11
N ILE A 87 -3.58 26.91 -0.03
CA ILE A 87 -2.72 25.85 0.54
C ILE A 87 -1.31 25.87 -0.06
N ILE A 88 -1.16 26.40 -1.29
CA ILE A 88 0.12 26.48 -1.99
C ILE A 88 0.97 27.57 -1.30
N PRO A 89 2.06 27.21 -0.58
CA PRO A 89 2.86 28.17 0.17
C PRO A 89 3.50 29.19 -0.78
N THR A 90 3.24 30.48 -0.64
CA THR A 90 3.71 31.50 -1.59
C THR A 90 5.18 31.91 -1.44
N GLY A 91 6.00 31.18 -0.66
CA GLY A 91 7.24 31.73 -0.11
C GLY A 91 8.56 30.95 -0.27
N SER A 92 8.62 29.74 -0.83
CA SER A 92 9.91 29.01 -0.92
C SER A 92 9.97 27.93 -2.02
N PHE A 93 9.57 28.26 -3.24
CA PHE A 93 9.66 27.33 -4.37
C PHE A 93 11.03 27.28 -5.05
N PHE A 94 12.06 27.92 -4.51
CA PHE A 94 13.41 27.80 -5.10
C PHE A 94 14.09 26.47 -4.74
N ASN A 95 13.59 25.77 -3.71
CA ASN A 95 14.08 24.44 -3.35
C ASN A 95 13.36 23.34 -4.15
N PRO A 96 14.07 22.43 -4.85
CA PRO A 96 13.47 21.31 -5.58
C PRO A 96 12.54 20.41 -4.76
N LEU A 97 12.84 20.19 -3.47
CA LEU A 97 11.98 19.42 -2.56
C LEU A 97 10.61 20.10 -2.41
N MET A 98 10.59 21.42 -2.22
CA MET A 98 9.34 22.19 -2.07
C MET A 98 8.55 22.27 -3.37
N GLN A 99 9.23 22.34 -4.53
CA GLN A 99 8.58 22.22 -5.83
C GLN A 99 7.90 20.84 -5.99
N GLY A 100 8.60 19.77 -5.63
CA GLY A 100 8.06 18.41 -5.62
C GLY A 100 6.83 18.28 -4.72
N LEU A 101 6.90 18.83 -3.50
CA LEU A 101 5.75 18.90 -2.58
C LEU A 101 4.59 19.71 -3.16
N GLY A 102 4.86 20.85 -3.80
CA GLY A 102 3.84 21.65 -4.49
C GLY A 102 3.09 20.83 -5.55
N GLY A 103 3.81 20.05 -6.37
CA GLY A 103 3.22 19.14 -7.34
C GLY A 103 2.36 18.05 -6.69
N ILE A 104 2.83 17.47 -5.58
CA ILE A 104 2.07 16.48 -4.80
C ILE A 104 0.79 17.10 -4.23
N LEU A 105 0.84 18.30 -3.66
CA LEU A 105 -0.32 19.01 -3.11
C LEU A 105 -1.38 19.27 -4.19
N VAL A 106 -0.96 19.75 -5.36
CA VAL A 106 -1.87 19.99 -6.48
C VAL A 106 -2.52 18.68 -6.93
N LYS A 107 -1.73 17.62 -7.10
CA LYS A 107 -2.25 16.29 -7.48
C LYS A 107 -3.23 15.76 -6.43
N ALA A 108 -2.84 15.79 -5.15
CA ALA A 108 -3.64 15.30 -4.04
C ALA A 108 -4.97 16.05 -3.92
N ARG A 109 -4.97 17.37 -4.11
CA ARG A 109 -6.20 18.19 -4.09
C ARG A 109 -7.23 17.74 -5.12
N LEU A 110 -6.79 17.26 -6.29
CA LEU A 110 -7.67 16.77 -7.37
C LEU A 110 -8.21 15.35 -7.11
N MET A 111 -7.64 14.62 -6.15
CA MET A 111 -8.01 13.24 -5.81
C MET A 111 -9.07 13.24 -4.70
N THR A 112 -10.29 13.70 -5.00
CA THR A 112 -11.39 13.87 -4.03
C THR A 112 -12.15 12.60 -3.69
N LYS A 113 -11.91 11.50 -4.42
CA LYS A 113 -12.56 10.21 -4.15
C LYS A 113 -12.13 9.69 -2.78
N PRO A 114 -12.98 8.96 -2.04
CA PRO A 114 -12.55 8.28 -0.82
C PRO A 114 -11.35 7.35 -1.09
N ALA A 115 -10.36 7.31 -0.19
CA ALA A 115 -9.15 6.49 -0.38
C ALA A 115 -9.42 4.99 -0.47
N SER A 116 -10.56 4.58 0.08
CA SER A 116 -11.16 3.25 -0.04
C SER A 116 -12.36 3.35 -0.97
N ARG A 117 -12.47 2.46 -1.95
CA ARG A 117 -13.57 2.51 -2.93
C ARG A 117 -14.86 1.96 -2.32
N TRP A 118 -15.61 2.84 -1.69
CA TRP A 118 -16.97 2.57 -1.21
C TRP A 118 -18.01 2.73 -2.30
N THR A 119 -19.04 1.90 -2.25
CA THR A 119 -20.31 2.06 -2.96
C THR A 119 -21.10 3.26 -2.43
N ALA A 120 -22.06 3.76 -3.22
CA ALA A 120 -22.82 4.97 -2.89
C ALA A 120 -23.66 4.85 -1.61
N TRP A 121 -24.12 3.64 -1.26
CA TRP A 121 -24.90 3.42 -0.05
C TRP A 121 -24.00 3.33 1.20
N GLU A 122 -22.76 2.84 1.08
CA GLU A 122 -21.77 2.81 2.17
C GLU A 122 -21.36 4.23 2.60
N GLN A 123 -21.27 5.15 1.64
CA GLN A 123 -20.97 6.56 1.92
C GLN A 123 -22.07 7.24 2.76
N LYS A 124 -23.33 6.82 2.61
CA LYS A 124 -24.50 7.44 3.26
C LYS A 124 -24.61 7.08 4.75
N ALA A 125 -23.99 5.99 5.19
CA ALA A 125 -24.04 5.51 6.58
C ALA A 125 -23.03 6.20 7.53
N ARG A 126 -22.24 7.17 7.02
CA ARG A 126 -21.21 7.86 7.81
C ARG A 126 -21.68 9.26 8.23
N THR A 127 -21.82 9.47 9.53
CA THR A 127 -21.80 10.79 10.15
C THR A 127 -20.34 11.20 10.41
N PRO A 128 -19.91 12.41 9.99
CA PRO A 128 -18.58 12.91 10.29
C PRO A 128 -18.55 13.46 11.73
N GLU A 129 -18.51 12.60 12.74
CA GLU A 129 -18.32 13.03 14.13
C GLU A 129 -16.88 12.78 14.59
N THR A 130 -16.14 13.89 14.70
CA THR A 130 -15.01 14.12 15.63
C THR A 130 -14.05 12.95 15.86
N ALA A 131 -13.23 12.61 14.87
CA ALA A 131 -12.06 11.75 15.10
C ALA A 131 -10.81 12.60 15.37
N THR A 132 -10.26 12.54 16.59
CA THR A 132 -8.95 13.09 16.93
C THR A 132 -7.84 12.15 16.46
N VAL A 133 -6.69 12.74 16.08
CA VAL A 133 -5.64 12.13 15.24
C VAL A 133 -4.77 11.07 15.95
N SER A 134 -5.17 10.53 17.10
CA SER A 134 -4.28 9.67 17.91
C SER A 134 -4.54 8.16 17.85
N GLU A 135 -5.67 7.69 17.31
CA GLU A 135 -5.94 6.27 17.11
C GLU A 135 -6.66 6.04 15.77
N ILE A 136 -6.37 4.91 15.12
CA ILE A 136 -6.95 4.54 13.82
C ILE A 136 -8.46 4.42 13.98
N PRO A 137 -9.27 5.26 13.36
CA PRO A 137 -10.71 5.08 13.39
C PRO A 137 -10.99 3.89 12.49
N GLN A 138 -11.34 2.75 13.10
CA GLN A 138 -12.06 1.74 12.34
C GLN A 138 -13.27 2.40 11.70
N VAL A 139 -13.69 1.90 10.55
CA VAL A 139 -14.99 2.32 10.04
C VAL A 139 -15.99 1.94 11.11
N ASP A 140 -16.71 2.93 11.61
CA ASP A 140 -17.83 2.64 12.48
C ASP A 140 -18.91 1.93 11.66
N CYS A 141 -18.92 0.60 11.77
CA CYS A 141 -19.92 -0.24 11.12
C CYS A 141 -21.22 -0.29 11.93
N SER A 142 -21.33 0.41 13.08
CA SER A 142 -22.50 0.33 13.98
C SER A 142 -23.78 0.79 13.30
N ASN A 143 -23.72 1.85 12.49
CA ASN A 143 -24.87 2.33 11.70
C ASN A 143 -25.33 1.32 10.64
N MET A 144 -24.45 0.39 10.24
CA MET A 144 -24.79 -0.69 9.31
C MET A 144 -25.22 -1.97 10.03
N ASN A 145 -25.14 -2.04 11.36
CA ASN A 145 -25.46 -3.28 12.09
C ASN A 145 -26.93 -3.67 11.85
N PRO A 146 -27.22 -4.89 11.35
CA PRO A 146 -28.57 -5.37 11.13
C PRO A 146 -29.46 -5.31 12.39
N SER A 147 -28.88 -5.36 13.59
CA SER A 147 -29.64 -5.19 14.84
C SER A 147 -30.22 -3.79 15.01
N ASN A 148 -29.68 -2.80 14.31
CA ASN A 148 -30.15 -1.41 14.32
C ASN A 148 -31.16 -1.14 13.19
N PHE A 149 -31.52 -2.16 12.40
CA PHE A 149 -32.54 -2.04 11.37
C PHE A 149 -33.91 -1.83 12.01
N ASN A 150 -34.46 -0.63 11.86
CA ASN A 150 -35.80 -0.28 12.32
C ASN A 150 -36.67 0.05 11.09
N PRO A 151 -37.33 -0.95 10.48
CA PRO A 151 -38.17 -0.70 9.30
C PRO A 151 -39.36 0.20 9.67
N PRO A 152 -39.85 1.05 8.75
CA PRO A 152 -41.13 1.74 8.92
C PRO A 152 -42.23 0.71 9.12
N THR A 153 -43.26 1.07 9.87
CA THR A 153 -44.46 0.24 10.00
C THR A 153 -45.09 -0.02 8.62
N MET A 154 -45.87 -1.10 8.51
CA MET A 154 -46.59 -1.41 7.27
C MET A 154 -47.47 -0.24 6.80
N GLN A 155 -48.10 0.49 7.73
CA GLN A 155 -48.91 1.65 7.40
C GLN A 155 -48.08 2.79 6.82
N GLU A 156 -46.93 3.10 7.41
CA GLU A 156 -46.00 4.12 6.88
C GLU A 156 -45.45 3.72 5.51
N TRP A 157 -45.13 2.43 5.31
CA TRP A 157 -44.68 1.90 4.03
C TRP A 157 -45.75 2.02 2.93
N LEU A 158 -47.01 1.69 3.26
CA LEU A 158 -48.15 1.86 2.35
C LEU A 158 -48.41 3.33 2.03
N GLN A 159 -48.35 4.22 3.03
CA GLN A 159 -48.53 5.67 2.85
C GLN A 159 -47.42 6.28 1.98
N GLY A 160 -46.20 5.73 2.05
CA GLY A 160 -45.09 6.09 1.18
C GLY A 160 -45.17 5.50 -0.25
N GLY A 161 -46.28 4.86 -0.62
CA GLY A 161 -46.45 4.26 -1.95
C GLY A 161 -45.50 3.08 -2.22
N GLY A 162 -45.02 2.39 -1.18
CA GLY A 162 -44.11 1.25 -1.32
C GLY A 162 -42.70 1.61 -1.85
N PHE A 163 -42.30 2.88 -1.72
CA PHE A 163 -40.94 3.39 -2.01
C PHE A 163 -40.29 2.88 -3.30
N GLY A 164 -41.06 2.79 -4.39
CA GLY A 164 -40.51 2.40 -5.70
C GLY A 164 -39.98 0.96 -5.79
N SER A 165 -40.33 0.09 -4.84
CA SER A 165 -39.85 -1.29 -4.78
C SER A 165 -40.37 -2.21 -5.89
N GLY A 166 -41.43 -1.80 -6.60
CA GLY A 166 -42.12 -2.66 -7.57
C GLY A 166 -42.85 -3.84 -6.94
N LEU A 167 -42.89 -3.92 -5.60
CA LEU A 167 -43.55 -4.98 -4.84
C LEU A 167 -45.04 -4.65 -4.63
N PRO A 168 -45.90 -5.67 -4.50
CA PRO A 168 -47.33 -5.45 -4.27
C PRO A 168 -47.55 -4.73 -2.94
N LEU A 169 -48.45 -3.73 -2.92
CA LEU A 169 -48.79 -2.93 -1.74
C LEU A 169 -49.68 -3.71 -0.75
N ASN A 170 -49.15 -4.80 -0.22
CA ASN A 170 -49.80 -5.67 0.75
C ASN A 170 -48.78 -6.22 1.76
N ALA A 171 -49.23 -7.03 2.73
CA ALA A 171 -48.37 -7.56 3.79
C ALA A 171 -47.22 -8.42 3.24
N GLN A 172 -47.46 -9.17 2.15
CA GLN A 172 -46.42 -9.98 1.53
C GLN A 172 -45.33 -9.11 0.89
N GLY A 173 -45.70 -8.08 0.14
CA GLY A 173 -44.74 -7.15 -0.47
C GLY A 173 -43.96 -6.36 0.59
N TYR A 174 -44.62 -5.94 1.68
CA TYR A 174 -43.93 -5.31 2.81
C TYR A 174 -42.89 -6.26 3.44
N ASN A 175 -43.26 -7.51 3.75
CA ASN A 175 -42.33 -8.48 4.33
C ASN A 175 -41.16 -8.78 3.38
N GLN A 176 -41.42 -8.90 2.08
CA GLN A 176 -40.36 -9.07 1.06
C GLN A 176 -39.42 -7.86 1.03
N TRP A 177 -39.96 -6.65 1.09
CA TRP A 177 -39.16 -5.42 1.15
C TRP A 177 -38.28 -5.38 2.41
N VAL A 178 -38.86 -5.66 3.60
CA VAL A 178 -38.14 -5.72 4.88
C VAL A 178 -36.98 -6.72 4.80
N THR A 179 -37.22 -7.93 4.28
CA THR A 179 -36.17 -8.95 4.10
C THR A 179 -35.07 -8.46 3.16
N GLN A 180 -35.42 -7.87 2.01
CA GLN A 180 -34.43 -7.34 1.06
C GLN A 180 -33.57 -6.22 1.68
N GLN A 181 -34.18 -5.31 2.45
CA GLN A 181 -33.44 -4.25 3.14
C GLN A 181 -32.52 -4.81 4.23
N LEU A 182 -33.00 -5.77 5.03
CA LEU A 182 -32.19 -6.42 6.05
C LEU A 182 -31.00 -7.20 5.45
N ASP A 183 -31.22 -7.89 4.34
CA ASP A 183 -30.17 -8.60 3.60
C ASP A 183 -29.13 -7.62 3.06
N GLN A 184 -29.55 -6.51 2.45
CA GLN A 184 -28.65 -5.45 1.99
C GLN A 184 -27.84 -4.85 3.14
N GLN A 185 -28.47 -4.56 4.28
CA GLN A 185 -27.79 -4.05 5.48
C GLN A 185 -26.83 -5.09 6.10
N THR A 186 -27.17 -6.37 6.03
CA THR A 186 -26.29 -7.45 6.51
C THR A 186 -25.05 -7.59 5.62
N GLN A 187 -25.24 -7.59 4.31
CA GLN A 187 -24.13 -7.60 3.34
C GLN A 187 -23.23 -6.38 3.55
N ALA A 188 -23.85 -5.23 3.78
CA ALA A 188 -23.17 -3.98 4.06
C ALA A 188 -22.28 -4.02 5.30
N TYR A 189 -22.85 -4.45 6.42
CA TYR A 189 -22.15 -4.61 7.67
C TYR A 189 -20.96 -5.56 7.53
N ASN A 190 -21.18 -6.71 6.88
CA ASN A 190 -20.14 -7.71 6.67
C ASN A 190 -19.01 -7.18 5.78
N ALA A 191 -19.33 -6.43 4.72
CA ALA A 191 -18.33 -5.79 3.87
C ALA A 191 -17.49 -4.76 4.65
N CYS A 192 -18.15 -3.92 5.45
CA CYS A 192 -17.49 -2.94 6.32
C CYS A 192 -16.54 -3.61 7.33
N GLN A 193 -17.02 -4.65 8.03
CA GLN A 193 -16.21 -5.41 8.98
C GLN A 193 -15.02 -6.08 8.30
N HIS A 194 -15.24 -6.69 7.14
CA HIS A 194 -14.21 -7.35 6.36
C HIS A 194 -13.10 -6.36 5.93
N GLU A 195 -13.46 -5.17 5.47
CA GLU A 195 -12.50 -4.14 5.10
C GLU A 195 -11.69 -3.62 6.31
N ASN A 196 -12.34 -3.43 7.47
CA ASN A 196 -11.66 -3.05 8.71
C ASN A 196 -10.54 -4.04 9.10
N LYS A 197 -10.74 -5.33 8.84
CA LYS A 197 -9.70 -6.35 9.07
C LYS A 197 -8.51 -6.16 8.13
N TRP A 198 -8.76 -5.92 6.84
CA TRP A 198 -7.67 -5.63 5.89
C TRP A 198 -6.89 -4.37 6.25
N ARG A 199 -7.58 -3.31 6.65
CA ARG A 199 -6.93 -2.06 7.10
C ARG A 199 -6.04 -2.32 8.30
N LYS A 200 -6.51 -3.11 9.26
CA LYS A 200 -5.73 -3.52 10.43
C LYS A 200 -4.47 -4.28 10.01
N ILE A 201 -4.63 -5.32 9.18
CA ILE A 201 -3.50 -6.12 8.65
C ILE A 201 -2.47 -5.22 7.96
N LEU A 202 -2.91 -4.34 7.05
CA LEU A 202 -1.99 -3.46 6.32
C LEU A 202 -1.27 -2.48 7.26
N ASN A 203 -1.97 -1.88 8.20
CA ASN A 203 -1.34 -1.00 9.19
C ASN A 203 -0.29 -1.72 10.05
N GLU A 204 -0.60 -2.94 10.47
CA GLU A 204 0.28 -3.75 11.31
C GLU A 204 1.47 -4.32 10.54
N LYS A 205 1.29 -4.73 9.28
CA LYS A 205 2.27 -5.56 8.55
C LYS A 205 2.82 -4.98 7.27
N TRP A 206 2.12 -4.05 6.59
CA TRP A 206 2.48 -3.66 5.22
C TRP A 206 3.86 -3.00 5.12
N MET A 207 4.22 -2.16 6.08
CA MET A 207 5.55 -1.55 6.10
C MET A 207 6.65 -2.59 6.33
N ASP A 208 6.39 -3.60 7.16
CA ASP A 208 7.38 -4.61 7.53
C ASP A 208 7.70 -5.58 6.38
N VAL A 209 6.73 -5.81 5.48
CA VAL A 209 6.91 -6.64 4.29
C VAL A 209 7.37 -5.86 3.07
N ALA A 210 7.63 -4.56 3.19
CA ALA A 210 7.70 -3.68 2.04
C ALA A 210 8.85 -3.98 1.05
N HIS A 211 9.96 -4.55 1.54
CA HIS A 211 11.05 -5.05 0.71
C HIS A 211 10.73 -6.36 -0.01
N HIS A 212 9.68 -7.08 0.37
CA HIS A 212 9.39 -8.36 -0.25
C HIS A 212 8.98 -8.20 -1.73
N PRO A 213 8.03 -7.31 -2.11
CA PRO A 213 7.81 -6.98 -3.51
C PRO A 213 8.75 -5.89 -4.06
N LEU A 214 10.06 -5.91 -3.73
CA LEU A 214 10.99 -4.83 -4.10
C LEU A 214 11.07 -4.54 -5.61
N TYR A 215 11.09 -5.59 -6.46
CA TYR A 215 11.07 -5.41 -7.92
C TYR A 215 9.80 -4.77 -8.52
N GLU A 216 8.76 -4.46 -7.72
CA GLU A 216 7.71 -3.50 -8.11
C GLU A 216 8.30 -2.18 -8.65
N PHE A 217 9.45 -1.79 -8.10
CA PHE A 217 10.14 -0.54 -8.41
C PHE A 217 11.21 -0.68 -9.50
N ALA A 218 11.35 -1.85 -10.12
CA ALA A 218 12.25 -2.02 -11.24
C ALA A 218 11.74 -1.26 -12.47
N GLU A 219 12.60 -0.43 -13.05
CA GLU A 219 12.31 0.31 -14.28
C GLU A 219 12.70 -0.50 -15.51
N ASN A 220 11.99 -0.26 -16.62
CA ASN A 220 12.25 -0.86 -17.92
C ASN A 220 12.44 -2.39 -17.88
N THR A 221 11.38 -3.14 -17.57
CA THR A 221 11.43 -4.61 -17.42
C THR A 221 11.99 -5.34 -18.64
N ASN A 222 11.93 -4.73 -19.83
CA ASN A 222 12.42 -5.31 -21.08
C ASN A 222 13.95 -5.32 -21.17
N SER A 223 14.66 -4.51 -20.38
CA SER A 223 16.12 -4.48 -20.33
C SER A 223 16.70 -5.29 -19.16
N LEU A 224 15.85 -5.94 -18.35
CA LEU A 224 16.28 -6.68 -17.17
C LEU A 224 16.52 -8.16 -17.50
N PRO A 225 17.37 -8.87 -16.74
CA PRO A 225 17.45 -10.33 -16.79
C PRO A 225 16.07 -10.97 -16.58
N ALA A 226 15.82 -12.12 -17.23
CA ALA A 226 14.51 -12.77 -17.27
C ALA A 226 13.94 -13.08 -15.86
N SER A 227 14.79 -13.47 -14.93
CA SER A 227 14.50 -13.65 -13.50
C SER A 227 13.94 -12.37 -12.86
N VAL A 228 14.64 -11.24 -13.00
CA VAL A 228 14.21 -9.94 -12.47
C VAL A 228 12.92 -9.48 -13.15
N ALA A 229 12.81 -9.63 -14.47
CA ALA A 229 11.60 -9.27 -15.21
C ALA A 229 10.38 -10.08 -14.74
N THR A 230 10.54 -11.39 -14.55
CA THR A 230 9.49 -12.28 -14.03
C THR A 230 9.06 -11.87 -12.63
N LYS A 231 10.02 -11.69 -11.70
CA LYS A 231 9.71 -11.21 -10.35
C LYS A 231 9.06 -9.84 -10.34
N SER A 232 9.48 -8.92 -11.21
CA SER A 232 8.85 -7.60 -11.34
C SER A 232 7.36 -7.70 -11.67
N VAL A 233 6.97 -8.63 -12.56
CA VAL A 233 5.55 -8.89 -12.87
C VAL A 233 4.83 -9.49 -11.66
N LEU A 234 5.42 -10.48 -10.98
CA LEU A 234 4.82 -11.09 -9.79
C LEU A 234 4.63 -10.06 -8.65
N HIS A 235 5.62 -9.19 -8.43
CA HIS A 235 5.57 -8.13 -7.43
C HIS A 235 4.48 -7.10 -7.77
N ARG A 236 4.36 -6.74 -9.05
CA ARG A 236 3.29 -5.85 -9.55
C ARG A 236 1.90 -6.43 -9.36
N ASN A 237 1.77 -7.73 -9.59
CA ASN A 237 0.52 -8.45 -9.38
C ASN A 237 0.16 -8.49 -7.90
N ALA A 238 1.09 -8.81 -7.00
CA ALA A 238 0.82 -8.81 -5.56
C ALA A 238 0.36 -7.45 -5.04
N VAL A 239 1.05 -6.37 -5.42
CA VAL A 239 0.64 -5.00 -5.06
C VAL A 239 -0.74 -4.66 -5.65
N GLY A 240 -1.03 -5.12 -6.86
CA GLY A 240 -2.35 -5.02 -7.49
C GLY A 240 -3.44 -5.76 -6.74
N THR A 241 -3.20 -7.03 -6.39
CA THR A 241 -4.11 -7.87 -5.61
C THR A 241 -4.41 -7.26 -4.24
N ILE A 242 -3.39 -6.72 -3.56
CA ILE A 242 -3.61 -6.02 -2.29
C ILE A 242 -4.49 -4.79 -2.49
N SER A 243 -4.25 -4.00 -3.54
CA SER A 243 -5.12 -2.88 -3.90
C SER A 243 -6.57 -3.33 -4.15
N ASP A 244 -6.75 -4.42 -4.90
CA ASP A 244 -8.09 -4.91 -5.28
C ASP A 244 -8.86 -5.50 -4.10
N ILE A 245 -8.17 -6.22 -3.21
CA ILE A 245 -8.79 -6.81 -2.02
C ILE A 245 -9.06 -5.73 -0.98
N SER A 246 -8.08 -4.87 -0.67
CA SER A 246 -8.23 -3.80 0.34
C SER A 246 -9.07 -2.62 -0.13
N LYS A 247 -9.43 -2.56 -1.42
CA LYS A 247 -10.14 -1.43 -2.06
C LYS A 247 -9.39 -0.10 -1.99
N ILE A 248 -8.10 -0.11 -1.67
CA ILE A 248 -7.22 1.06 -1.66
C ILE A 248 -6.57 1.19 -3.04
N ASN A 249 -6.50 2.42 -3.55
CA ASN A 249 -5.84 2.69 -4.83
C ASN A 249 -4.40 2.14 -4.88
N ARG A 250 -4.06 1.40 -5.94
CA ARG A 250 -2.70 0.84 -6.17
C ARG A 250 -1.58 1.87 -6.00
N THR A 251 -1.79 3.11 -6.41
CA THR A 251 -0.79 4.18 -6.25
C THR A 251 -0.50 4.46 -4.78
N LEU A 252 -1.53 4.41 -3.91
CA LEU A 252 -1.41 4.62 -2.47
C LEU A 252 -0.73 3.42 -1.80
N ILE A 253 -1.11 2.19 -2.15
CA ILE A 253 -0.44 0.97 -1.66
C ILE A 253 1.05 0.98 -2.03
N ARG A 254 1.38 1.32 -3.28
CA ARG A 254 2.77 1.43 -3.74
C ARG A 254 3.54 2.53 -3.02
N THR A 255 2.92 3.69 -2.78
CA THR A 255 3.56 4.79 -2.03
C THR A 255 3.80 4.40 -0.58
N TRP A 256 2.86 3.68 0.02
CA TRP A 256 3.00 3.13 1.37
C TRP A 256 4.11 2.07 1.45
N GLN A 257 4.20 1.19 0.46
CA GLN A 257 5.30 0.24 0.34
C GLN A 257 6.64 0.97 0.23
N GLU A 258 6.73 2.01 -0.59
CA GLU A 258 7.97 2.80 -0.70
C GLU A 258 8.37 3.45 0.63
N ASN A 259 7.41 3.91 1.43
CA ASN A 259 7.70 4.40 2.80
C ASN A 259 8.23 3.28 3.71
N GLY A 260 7.68 2.07 3.61
CA GLY A 260 8.20 0.90 4.33
C GLY A 260 9.64 0.58 3.93
N ILE A 261 9.94 0.57 2.63
CA ILE A 261 11.30 0.35 2.12
C ILE A 261 12.27 1.40 2.68
N ILE A 262 11.92 2.69 2.57
CA ILE A 262 12.74 3.79 3.11
C ILE A 262 12.97 3.60 4.60
N TYR A 263 11.92 3.31 5.37
CA TYR A 263 11.99 3.08 6.82
C TYR A 263 12.98 1.96 7.17
N HIS A 264 12.82 0.77 6.58
CA HIS A 264 13.69 -0.38 6.86
C HIS A 264 15.13 -0.13 6.44
N ASN A 265 15.34 0.49 5.28
CA ASN A 265 16.69 0.86 4.85
C ASN A 265 17.37 1.81 5.84
N MET A 266 16.64 2.79 6.40
CA MET A 266 17.17 3.65 7.45
C MET A 266 17.50 2.85 8.71
N LYS A 267 16.58 1.98 9.19
CA LYS A 267 16.76 1.17 10.40
C LYS A 267 17.99 0.26 10.33
N GLU A 268 18.24 -0.35 9.17
CA GLU A 268 19.37 -1.27 8.98
C GLU A 268 20.69 -0.53 8.66
N GLY A 269 20.65 0.77 8.40
CA GLY A 269 21.84 1.57 8.11
C GLY A 269 22.22 1.63 6.63
N ALA A 270 21.31 1.25 5.72
CA ALA A 270 21.45 1.46 4.27
C ALA A 270 21.14 2.91 3.85
N GLY A 271 20.58 3.71 4.77
CA GLY A 271 20.13 5.07 4.50
C GLY A 271 18.69 5.12 3.94
N PRO A 272 18.18 6.29 3.55
CA PRO A 272 16.80 6.48 3.13
C PRO A 272 16.55 6.06 1.66
N LEU A 273 17.07 4.92 1.21
CA LEU A 273 16.95 4.49 -0.19
C LEU A 273 15.47 4.25 -0.55
N THR A 274 15.03 4.81 -1.67
CA THR A 274 13.73 4.49 -2.29
C THR A 274 13.68 3.04 -2.79
N GLY A 275 12.51 2.57 -3.21
CA GLY A 275 12.38 1.27 -3.87
C GLY A 275 13.25 1.16 -5.12
N LYS A 276 13.25 2.20 -5.96
CA LYS A 276 14.09 2.25 -7.17
C LYS A 276 15.58 2.18 -6.84
N GLU A 277 16.03 3.00 -5.89
CA GLU A 277 17.43 3.02 -5.47
C GLU A 277 17.86 1.71 -4.80
N SER A 278 16.94 1.06 -4.08
CA SER A 278 17.18 -0.27 -3.50
C SER A 278 17.33 -1.34 -4.58
N VAL A 279 16.48 -1.35 -5.62
CA VAL A 279 16.63 -2.25 -6.78
C VAL A 279 17.98 -2.03 -7.47
N GLN A 280 18.36 -0.77 -7.68
CA GLN A 280 19.66 -0.40 -8.25
C GLN A 280 20.82 -0.87 -7.36
N GLY A 281 20.70 -0.75 -6.03
CA GLY A 281 21.69 -1.26 -5.09
C GLY A 281 21.87 -2.78 -5.17
N VAL A 282 20.78 -3.54 -5.36
CA VAL A 282 20.85 -5.00 -5.59
C VAL A 282 21.55 -5.32 -6.92
N TYR A 283 21.31 -4.54 -7.97
CA TYR A 283 22.00 -4.69 -9.26
C TYR A 283 23.49 -4.38 -9.16
N GLU A 284 23.87 -3.29 -8.50
CA GLU A 284 25.27 -2.90 -8.29
C GLU A 284 26.04 -3.92 -7.44
N ALA A 285 25.37 -4.55 -6.48
CA ALA A 285 25.91 -5.67 -5.70
C ALA A 285 26.28 -6.87 -6.57
N TYR A 286 25.47 -7.14 -7.60
CA TYR A 286 25.75 -8.18 -8.56
C TYR A 286 26.92 -7.81 -9.48
N GLN A 287 26.89 -6.62 -10.10
CA GLN A 287 27.89 -6.20 -11.09
C GLN A 287 29.32 -6.13 -10.54
N ASN A 288 29.48 -5.60 -9.33
CA ASN A 288 30.82 -5.34 -8.79
C ASN A 288 31.37 -6.52 -7.97
N GLY A 289 30.63 -7.62 -7.87
CA GLY A 289 30.69 -8.41 -6.63
C GLY A 289 30.56 -7.48 -5.42
N ILE A 290 31.02 -7.90 -4.24
CA ILE A 290 30.91 -7.08 -3.01
C ILE A 290 31.80 -5.79 -3.05
N SER A 291 32.41 -5.41 -4.19
CA SER A 291 33.52 -4.42 -4.23
C SER A 291 33.18 -2.98 -4.65
N GLY A 292 31.92 -2.62 -4.96
CA GLY A 292 31.57 -1.28 -5.52
C GLY A 292 30.69 -0.34 -4.66
N ILE A 293 29.93 -0.87 -3.71
CA ILE A 293 29.15 -0.10 -2.72
C ILE A 293 29.94 -0.15 -1.40
N PRO A 294 29.90 0.87 -0.52
CA PRO A 294 30.40 0.70 0.83
C PRO A 294 29.78 -0.58 1.41
N ILE A 295 30.61 -1.60 1.65
CA ILE A 295 30.18 -2.98 1.94
C ILE A 295 29.07 -3.00 2.98
N ALA A 296 29.16 -2.10 3.97
CA ALA A 296 28.19 -1.97 5.02
C ALA A 296 26.77 -1.53 4.57
N ALA A 297 26.63 -0.61 3.61
CA ALA A 297 25.32 -0.17 3.11
C ALA A 297 24.63 -1.29 2.29
N LEU A 298 25.43 -2.05 1.53
CA LEU A 298 24.94 -3.21 0.80
C LEU A 298 24.52 -4.33 1.77
N THR A 299 25.36 -4.64 2.75
CA THR A 299 25.02 -5.63 3.80
C THR A 299 23.74 -5.24 4.53
N ALA A 300 23.59 -3.96 4.89
CA ALA A 300 22.37 -3.44 5.51
C ALA A 300 21.13 -3.62 4.63
N LEU A 301 21.25 -3.35 3.33
CA LEU A 301 20.16 -3.56 2.37
C LEU A 301 19.77 -5.05 2.29
N ILE A 302 20.75 -5.96 2.23
CA ILE A 302 20.49 -7.41 2.21
C ILE A 302 19.80 -7.86 3.50
N VAL A 303 20.21 -7.33 4.66
CA VAL A 303 19.57 -7.63 5.95
C VAL A 303 18.12 -7.13 5.99
N ALA A 304 17.84 -5.92 5.49
CA ALA A 304 16.48 -5.39 5.40
C ALA A 304 15.57 -6.27 4.53
N ILE A 305 16.10 -6.71 3.38
CA ILE A 305 15.43 -7.62 2.46
C ILE A 305 15.13 -8.98 3.12
N ALA A 306 16.10 -9.55 3.85
CA ALA A 306 15.93 -10.83 4.55
C ALA A 306 14.91 -10.72 5.70
N GLY A 307 14.88 -9.60 6.43
CA GLY A 307 13.89 -9.36 7.49
C GLY A 307 12.45 -9.35 6.97
N ALA A 308 12.23 -8.75 5.79
CA ALA A 308 10.91 -8.69 5.17
C ALA A 308 10.34 -10.07 4.78
N LEU A 309 11.19 -11.08 4.59
CA LEU A 309 10.76 -12.44 4.28
C LEU A 309 9.96 -13.08 5.43
N ALA A 310 10.44 -12.96 6.66
CA ALA A 310 9.75 -13.51 7.83
C ALA A 310 8.40 -12.82 8.05
N GLU A 311 8.36 -11.50 7.85
CA GLU A 311 7.14 -10.71 7.98
C GLU A 311 6.15 -11.01 6.85
N ALA A 312 6.62 -11.35 5.65
CA ALA A 312 5.78 -11.75 4.53
C ALA A 312 4.98 -13.02 4.85
N ALA A 313 5.57 -14.00 5.54
CA ALA A 313 4.85 -15.16 6.06
C ALA A 313 3.84 -14.77 7.15
N GLY A 314 4.22 -13.83 8.04
CA GLY A 314 3.34 -13.26 9.05
C GLY A 314 2.10 -12.58 8.44
N LEU A 315 2.26 -11.87 7.32
CA LEU A 315 1.18 -11.25 6.58
C LEU A 315 0.19 -12.30 6.04
N ILE A 316 0.66 -13.38 5.40
CA ILE A 316 -0.21 -14.45 4.92
C ILE A 316 -1.04 -15.04 6.06
N ASN A 317 -0.40 -15.31 7.21
CA ASN A 317 -1.10 -15.84 8.37
C ASN A 317 -2.15 -14.86 8.92
N ALA A 318 -1.86 -13.56 8.92
CA ALA A 318 -2.81 -12.53 9.31
C ALA A 318 -4.02 -12.47 8.34
N ILE A 319 -3.78 -12.60 7.04
CA ILE A 319 -4.83 -12.65 6.00
C ILE A 319 -5.72 -13.89 6.23
N LYS A 320 -5.11 -15.07 6.40
CA LYS A 320 -5.84 -16.32 6.68
C LYS A 320 -6.68 -16.24 7.94
N GLY A 321 -6.10 -15.70 9.01
CA GLY A 321 -6.75 -15.65 10.33
C GLY A 321 -7.84 -14.60 10.43
N GLN A 322 -7.69 -13.45 9.77
CA GLN A 322 -8.60 -12.31 9.96
C GLN A 322 -9.48 -12.04 8.74
N ALA A 323 -8.92 -11.94 7.53
CA ALA A 323 -9.68 -11.58 6.33
C ALA A 323 -10.58 -12.72 5.81
N GLY A 324 -10.28 -13.96 6.19
CA GLY A 324 -11.04 -15.14 5.79
C GLY A 324 -10.39 -15.91 4.64
N GLN A 325 -10.78 -17.18 4.49
CA GLN A 325 -10.09 -18.11 3.59
C GLN A 325 -10.19 -17.73 2.11
N SER A 326 -11.32 -17.18 1.66
CA SER A 326 -11.51 -16.79 0.25
C SER A 326 -10.52 -15.72 -0.20
N ASP A 327 -10.16 -14.84 0.71
CA ASP A 327 -9.29 -13.70 0.45
C ASP A 327 -7.82 -14.07 0.58
N ALA A 328 -7.51 -14.94 1.55
CA ALA A 328 -6.24 -15.64 1.56
C ALA A 328 -6.02 -16.43 0.27
N GLN A 329 -7.03 -17.15 -0.22
CA GLN A 329 -6.96 -17.88 -1.49
C GLN A 329 -6.74 -16.94 -2.67
N LYS A 330 -7.49 -15.84 -2.78
CA LYS A 330 -7.26 -14.82 -3.83
C LYS A 330 -5.84 -14.27 -3.76
N PHE A 331 -5.36 -13.96 -2.56
CA PHE A 331 -3.99 -13.50 -2.37
C PHE A 331 -2.99 -14.56 -2.84
N GLU A 332 -3.05 -15.77 -2.28
CA GLU A 332 -2.17 -16.89 -2.60
C GLU A 332 -2.17 -17.26 -4.09
N ILE A 333 -3.33 -17.26 -4.75
CA ILE A 333 -3.45 -17.54 -6.19
C ILE A 333 -2.66 -16.51 -7.00
N ASN A 334 -2.71 -15.24 -6.62
CA ASN A 334 -2.06 -14.15 -7.34
C ASN A 334 -0.62 -13.88 -6.87
N THR A 335 -0.24 -14.40 -5.70
CA THR A 335 1.07 -14.21 -5.07
C THR A 335 1.72 -15.55 -4.73
N GLN A 336 1.63 -16.52 -5.64
CA GLN A 336 2.27 -17.83 -5.45
C GLN A 336 3.77 -17.62 -5.19
N GLY A 337 4.26 -18.21 -4.10
CA GLY A 337 5.63 -18.02 -3.62
C GLY A 337 5.85 -16.83 -2.67
N TRP A 338 4.84 -16.02 -2.37
CA TRP A 338 4.97 -14.97 -1.36
C TRP A 338 5.41 -15.56 0.00
N GLY A 339 6.33 -14.87 0.67
CA GLY A 339 6.93 -15.35 1.91
C GLY A 339 8.00 -16.43 1.70
N THR A 340 8.45 -16.68 0.47
CA THR A 340 9.60 -17.56 0.19
C THR A 340 10.85 -16.78 -0.21
N PRO A 341 12.06 -17.33 0.04
CA PRO A 341 13.31 -16.71 -0.39
C PRO A 341 13.36 -16.44 -1.90
N ASP A 342 12.77 -17.32 -2.71
CA ASP A 342 12.79 -17.19 -4.17
C ASP A 342 11.98 -16.03 -4.69
N TRP A 343 11.02 -15.54 -3.92
CA TRP A 343 10.24 -14.36 -4.25
C TRP A 343 10.96 -13.06 -3.86
N THR A 344 11.95 -13.15 -2.99
CA THR A 344 12.69 -11.99 -2.48
C THR A 344 13.71 -11.51 -3.51
N ALA A 345 14.00 -10.20 -3.53
CA ALA A 345 15.05 -9.66 -4.39
C ALA A 345 16.44 -10.09 -3.89
N LYS A 346 17.28 -10.64 -4.78
CA LYS A 346 18.65 -11.05 -4.45
C LYS A 346 19.63 -10.64 -5.55
N PRO A 347 20.91 -10.39 -5.23
CA PRO A 347 21.93 -10.08 -6.23
C PRO A 347 21.98 -11.13 -7.36
N ASP A 348 21.86 -12.41 -7.02
CA ASP A 348 21.91 -13.53 -7.98
C ASP A 348 20.77 -13.51 -9.01
N ASP A 349 19.68 -12.77 -8.75
CA ASP A 349 18.63 -12.60 -9.74
C ASP A 349 19.15 -11.89 -10.99
N TRP A 350 20.24 -11.14 -10.89
CA TRP A 350 20.79 -10.36 -12.00
C TRP A 350 21.79 -11.13 -12.87
N ALA A 351 22.08 -12.40 -12.55
CA ALA A 351 22.98 -13.24 -13.31
C ALA A 351 22.51 -13.42 -14.77
N THR A 352 23.23 -12.80 -15.72
CA THR A 352 22.97 -13.00 -17.16
C THR A 352 23.56 -14.32 -17.60
N GLY A 353 22.75 -15.37 -17.59
CA GLY A 353 23.08 -16.64 -18.23
C GLY A 353 23.83 -17.62 -17.33
N ALA A 354 23.08 -18.54 -16.73
CA ALA A 354 23.51 -19.92 -16.60
C ALA A 354 22.32 -20.82 -16.95
N GLY A 355 22.20 -21.11 -18.24
CA GLY A 355 21.44 -22.25 -18.73
C GLY A 355 19.96 -22.00 -18.95
N SER A 356 19.59 -22.05 -20.23
CA SER A 356 18.43 -22.79 -20.71
C SER A 356 18.33 -24.18 -20.05
N GLY A 357 17.78 -24.22 -18.84
CA GLY A 357 16.98 -25.33 -18.33
C GLY A 357 15.56 -24.80 -18.16
N PRO A 358 14.51 -25.52 -18.58
CA PRO A 358 13.13 -25.16 -18.27
C PRO A 358 12.86 -25.45 -16.78
N GLY A 359 13.52 -24.69 -15.91
CA GLY A 359 13.28 -24.64 -14.48
C GLY A 359 12.86 -23.22 -14.18
N ALA A 360 11.56 -22.94 -14.33
CA ALA A 360 10.93 -21.90 -13.52
C ALA A 360 11.35 -22.15 -12.05
N PRO A 361 11.45 -21.10 -11.20
CA PRO A 361 11.80 -21.27 -9.78
C PRO A 361 11.00 -22.46 -9.23
N ASP A 362 11.72 -23.48 -8.74
CA ASP A 362 11.11 -24.69 -8.20
C ASP A 362 10.16 -24.24 -7.09
N ALA A 363 8.86 -24.20 -7.43
CA ALA A 363 7.81 -23.96 -6.47
C ALA A 363 8.00 -24.99 -5.36
N PRO A 364 8.06 -24.58 -4.08
CA PRO A 364 8.22 -25.51 -2.98
C PRO A 364 7.15 -26.60 -3.10
N GLY A 365 7.63 -27.84 -3.26
CA GLY A 365 6.88 -28.92 -3.87
C GLY A 365 5.47 -29.12 -3.29
N THR A 366 4.49 -29.14 -4.18
CA THR A 366 3.58 -30.28 -4.27
C THR A 366 3.48 -30.71 -5.71
N SER A 367 3.48 -32.01 -5.92
CA SER A 367 3.36 -32.71 -7.19
C SER A 367 2.10 -32.34 -7.97
N ALA A 368 2.16 -31.26 -8.75
CA ALA A 368 1.35 -31.00 -9.92
C ALA A 368 2.06 -29.88 -10.71
N GLY A 369 2.78 -30.25 -11.77
CA GLY A 369 3.66 -29.34 -12.51
C GLY A 369 2.96 -28.05 -12.94
N PHE A 370 3.44 -26.92 -12.43
CA PHE A 370 3.05 -25.60 -12.92
C PHE A 370 3.86 -25.28 -14.19
N ASP A 371 3.30 -25.63 -15.34
CA ASP A 371 3.83 -25.25 -16.64
C ASP A 371 3.40 -23.80 -16.93
N PHE A 372 4.38 -22.89 -16.92
CA PHE A 372 4.15 -21.46 -17.18
C PHE A 372 3.51 -21.22 -18.55
N GLN A 373 3.83 -22.04 -19.58
CA GLN A 373 3.21 -21.90 -20.90
C GLN A 373 1.76 -22.39 -20.92
N LYS A 374 1.42 -23.43 -20.16
CA LYS A 374 0.03 -23.90 -20.00
C LYS A 374 -0.85 -22.98 -19.17
N ASN A 375 -0.26 -22.27 -18.20
CA ASN A 375 -0.99 -21.37 -17.31
C ASN A 375 -0.92 -19.90 -17.74
N LEU A 376 -0.07 -19.54 -18.70
CA LEU A 376 -0.04 -18.20 -19.32
C LEU A 376 -1.43 -17.77 -19.83
N PRO A 377 -2.24 -18.63 -20.49
CA PRO A 377 -3.61 -18.29 -20.84
C PRO A 377 -4.48 -18.03 -19.60
N LEU A 378 -4.32 -18.75 -18.49
CA LEU A 378 -5.09 -18.48 -17.26
C LEU A 378 -4.66 -17.18 -16.56
N ILE A 379 -3.36 -16.86 -16.58
CA ILE A 379 -2.79 -15.60 -16.06
C ILE A 379 -3.23 -14.42 -16.93
N LEU A 380 -3.22 -14.58 -18.26
CA LEU A 380 -3.68 -13.56 -19.21
C LEU A 380 -5.21 -13.46 -19.27
N LEU A 381 -5.95 -14.55 -19.06
CA LEU A 381 -7.42 -14.57 -18.95
C LEU A 381 -7.89 -14.07 -17.58
N GLY A 382 -7.10 -14.19 -16.52
CA GLY A 382 -7.36 -13.51 -15.24
C GLY A 382 -7.25 -11.98 -15.36
N ALA A 383 -6.30 -11.51 -16.18
CA ALA A 383 -6.17 -10.09 -16.51
C ALA A 383 -7.17 -9.61 -17.58
N GLY A 384 -7.60 -10.47 -18.51
CA GLY A 384 -8.55 -10.15 -19.59
C GLY A 384 -10.03 -10.39 -19.26
N GLY A 385 -10.34 -11.31 -18.34
CA GLY A 385 -11.71 -11.72 -17.97
C GLY A 385 -12.49 -10.66 -17.19
N LEU A 386 -11.80 -9.65 -16.67
CA LEU A 386 -12.41 -8.45 -16.06
C LEU A 386 -12.94 -7.43 -17.09
N ILE A 387 -12.73 -7.65 -18.39
CA ILE A 387 -13.22 -6.77 -19.47
C ILE A 387 -14.48 -7.33 -20.17
N LEU A 388 -14.83 -8.60 -19.97
CA LEU A 388 -15.97 -9.26 -20.65
C LEU A 388 -17.20 -9.53 -19.78
N LEU A 389 -17.26 -8.95 -18.57
CA LEU A 389 -18.49 -8.87 -17.77
C LEU A 389 -18.87 -7.40 -17.56
N LYS A 390 -19.41 -6.79 -18.61
CA LYS A 390 -20.29 -5.61 -18.57
C LYS A 390 -21.41 -5.77 -19.57
#